data_AF-A0A8T0FR08-F1
#
_entry.id   AF-A0A8T0FR08-F1
#
_cell.length_a   1.000
_cell.length_b   1.000
_cell.length_c   1.000
_cell.angle_alpha   90.00
_cell.angle_beta   90.00
_cell.angle_gamma   90.00
#
_symmetry.space_group_name_H-M   'P 1'
#
loop_
_entity.id
_entity.type
_entity.pdbx_description
1 polymer ?
#
loop_
_entity_poly.entity_id
_entity_poly.type
_entity_poly.pdbx_seq_one_letter_code
_entity_poly.pdbx_strand_id
1 'polypeptide(L)'
;MKGLTLNCLGRKEEAYEYVRKGLRNDLKSHVCWHVFGLLQRSDRKYDEAIKCYRNALKWDKDNIQILRDLSLLQIQMRDLEGYRDTRYQLFILRPTQRASWIGFAMAYHLLKDFEMALKILEEFRKTQTKRGYDYEHSELLLYQNMVMREAGNLEDALSHLNKYEEQICDKLSVMETKAKLHLDLNHFKEPQRN
;
A
#
# COMPACT_ATOMS: atom_id res chain seq x y z
N MET A 1 -26.29 -10.97 -2.48
CA MET A 1 -25.62 -11.89 -1.54
C MET A 1 -25.73 -13.37 -1.92
N LYS A 2 -26.90 -13.91 -2.32
CA LYS A 2 -27.06 -15.33 -2.71
C LYS A 2 -25.98 -15.84 -3.69
N GLY A 3 -25.65 -15.06 -4.72
CA GLY A 3 -24.59 -15.42 -5.67
C GLY A 3 -23.21 -15.59 -5.04
N LEU A 4 -22.83 -14.72 -4.10
CA LEU A 4 -21.56 -14.85 -3.37
C LEU A 4 -21.51 -16.14 -2.55
N THR A 5 -22.59 -16.46 -1.83
CA THR A 5 -22.70 -17.68 -1.04
C THR A 5 -22.58 -18.93 -1.91
N LEU A 6 -23.24 -18.95 -3.07
CA LEU A 6 -23.16 -20.07 -4.01
C LEU A 6 -21.74 -20.25 -4.58
N ASN A 7 -21.01 -19.16 -4.80
CA ASN A 7 -19.61 -19.24 -5.22
C ASN A 7 -18.74 -19.90 -4.13
N CYS A 8 -18.93 -19.53 -2.85
CA CYS A 8 -18.22 -20.17 -1.74
C CYS A 8 -18.57 -21.66 -1.59
N LEU A 9 -19.77 -22.08 -2.03
CA LEU A 9 -20.21 -23.47 -2.08
C LEU A 9 -19.71 -24.23 -3.33
N GLY A 10 -18.90 -23.60 -4.19
CA GLY A 10 -18.38 -24.21 -5.42
C GLY A 10 -19.34 -24.21 -6.61
N ARG A 11 -20.57 -23.68 -6.45
CA ARG A 11 -21.60 -23.61 -7.51
C ARG A 11 -21.44 -22.33 -8.33
N LYS A 12 -20.35 -22.25 -9.09
CA LYS A 12 -19.93 -21.03 -9.82
C LYS A 12 -20.94 -20.57 -10.88
N GLU A 13 -21.45 -21.49 -11.71
CA GLU A 13 -22.39 -21.13 -12.80
C GLU A 13 -23.66 -20.46 -12.27
N GLU A 14 -24.25 -21.04 -11.22
CA GLU A 14 -25.41 -20.45 -10.57
C GLU A 14 -25.09 -19.11 -9.91
N ALA A 15 -23.91 -18.99 -9.30
CA ALA A 15 -23.45 -17.72 -8.72
C ALA A 15 -23.44 -16.61 -9.78
N TYR A 16 -22.90 -16.87 -10.96
CA TYR A 16 -22.91 -15.93 -12.08
C TYR A 16 -24.32 -15.61 -12.57
N GLU A 17 -25.21 -16.60 -12.66
CA GLU A 17 -26.59 -16.37 -13.06
C GLU A 17 -27.32 -15.42 -12.09
N TYR A 18 -27.21 -15.67 -10.78
CA TYR A 18 -27.84 -14.82 -9.76
C TYR A 18 -27.24 -13.42 -9.72
N VAL A 19 -25.93 -13.27 -9.92
CA VAL A 19 -25.29 -11.95 -9.96
C VAL A 19 -25.73 -11.17 -11.21
N ARG A 20 -25.81 -11.82 -12.37
CA ARG A 20 -26.34 -11.20 -13.60
C ARG A 20 -27.80 -10.78 -13.44
N LYS A 21 -28.64 -11.61 -12.82
CA LYS A 21 -30.03 -11.25 -12.48
C LYS A 21 -30.08 -10.05 -11.54
N GLY A 22 -29.22 -10.01 -10.52
CA GLY A 22 -29.09 -8.87 -9.60
C GLY A 22 -28.76 -7.56 -10.32
N LEU A 23 -27.75 -7.58 -11.20
CA LEU A 23 -27.36 -6.42 -11.99
C LEU A 23 -28.44 -5.99 -13.00
N ARG A 24 -29.19 -6.93 -13.59
CA ARG A 24 -30.32 -6.59 -14.48
C ARG A 24 -31.45 -5.89 -13.73
N ASN A 25 -31.69 -6.26 -12.48
CA ASN A 25 -32.73 -5.65 -11.66
C ASN A 25 -32.30 -4.28 -11.13
N ASP A 26 -31.02 -4.08 -10.84
CA ASP A 26 -30.48 -2.78 -10.43
C ASP A 26 -29.03 -2.59 -10.91
N LEU A 27 -28.87 -1.85 -12.02
CA LEU A 27 -27.57 -1.51 -12.58
C LEU A 27 -26.82 -0.45 -11.75
N LYS A 28 -27.50 0.24 -10.83
CA LYS A 28 -26.91 1.28 -9.97
C LYS A 28 -26.44 0.74 -8.62
N SER A 29 -26.71 -0.55 -8.34
CA SER A 29 -26.31 -1.18 -7.09
C SER A 29 -24.79 -1.36 -7.00
N HIS A 30 -24.12 -0.58 -6.15
CA HIS A 30 -22.70 -0.78 -5.85
C HIS A 30 -22.44 -2.19 -5.27
N VAL A 31 -23.39 -2.73 -4.50
CA VAL A 31 -23.29 -4.08 -3.91
C VAL A 31 -23.29 -5.15 -5.00
N CYS A 32 -24.16 -5.07 -6.00
CA CYS A 32 -24.19 -6.06 -7.09
C CYS A 32 -22.90 -6.00 -7.92
N TRP A 33 -22.39 -4.81 -8.22
CA TRP A 33 -21.11 -4.64 -8.91
C TRP A 33 -19.92 -5.14 -8.08
N HIS A 34 -19.90 -4.87 -6.77
CA HIS A 34 -18.85 -5.36 -5.88
C HIS A 34 -18.85 -6.88 -5.80
N VAL A 35 -20.02 -7.51 -5.60
CA VAL A 35 -20.16 -8.97 -5.61
C VAL A 35 -19.72 -9.56 -6.95
N PHE A 36 -20.08 -8.93 -8.07
CA PHE A 36 -19.63 -9.39 -9.39
C PHE A 36 -18.09 -9.33 -9.51
N GLY A 37 -17.47 -8.24 -9.04
CA GLY A 37 -16.02 -8.13 -8.99
C GLY A 37 -15.36 -9.19 -8.10
N LEU A 38 -15.96 -9.54 -6.96
CA LEU A 38 -15.46 -10.60 -6.08
C LEU A 38 -15.50 -11.98 -6.75
N LEU A 39 -16.56 -12.30 -7.50
CA LEU A 39 -16.65 -13.53 -8.30
C LEU A 39 -15.54 -13.58 -9.36
N GLN A 40 -15.37 -12.48 -10.11
CA GLN A 40 -14.34 -12.38 -11.14
C GLN A 40 -12.92 -12.50 -10.56
N ARG A 41 -12.69 -11.90 -9.38
CA ARG A 41 -11.45 -12.05 -8.61
C ARG A 41 -11.19 -13.51 -8.23
N SER A 42 -12.23 -14.24 -7.81
CA SER A 42 -12.10 -15.67 -7.46
C SER A 42 -11.74 -16.56 -8.66
N ASP A 43 -12.08 -16.11 -9.87
CA ASP A 43 -11.68 -16.75 -11.13
C ASP A 43 -10.37 -16.19 -11.71
N ARG A 44 -9.63 -15.38 -10.94
CA ARG A 44 -8.37 -14.73 -11.33
C ARG A 44 -8.47 -13.80 -12.55
N LYS A 45 -9.68 -13.37 -12.90
CA LYS A 45 -9.94 -12.38 -13.95
C LYS A 45 -9.82 -10.97 -13.36
N TYR A 46 -8.60 -10.60 -13.01
CA TYR A 46 -8.33 -9.37 -12.26
C TYR A 46 -8.72 -8.09 -13.02
N ASP A 47 -8.51 -8.03 -14.34
CA ASP A 47 -8.92 -6.88 -15.15
C ASP A 47 -10.44 -6.67 -15.15
N GLU A 48 -11.21 -7.76 -15.23
CA GLU A 48 -12.67 -7.71 -15.15
C GLU A 48 -13.13 -7.30 -13.75
N ALA A 49 -12.47 -7.82 -12.70
CA ALA A 49 -12.77 -7.44 -11.32
C ALA A 49 -12.53 -5.94 -11.08
N ILE A 50 -11.41 -5.38 -11.58
CA ILE A 50 -11.12 -3.94 -11.50
C ILE A 50 -12.22 -3.11 -12.19
N LYS A 51 -12.67 -3.53 -13.38
CA LYS A 51 -13.79 -2.85 -14.07
C LYS A 51 -15.06 -2.86 -13.23
N CYS A 52 -15.37 -4.00 -12.58
CA CYS A 52 -16.53 -4.13 -11.70
C CYS A 52 -16.42 -3.20 -10.48
N TYR A 53 -15.26 -3.15 -9.83
CA TYR A 53 -15.04 -2.26 -8.68
C TYR A 53 -15.10 -0.78 -9.07
N ARG A 54 -14.52 -0.39 -10.20
CA ARG A 54 -14.65 0.99 -10.73
C ARG A 54 -16.11 1.35 -10.99
N ASN A 55 -16.92 0.42 -11.52
CA ASN A 55 -18.35 0.65 -11.69
C ASN A 55 -19.11 0.72 -10.36
N ALA A 56 -18.75 -0.07 -9.36
CA ALA A 56 -19.34 0.02 -8.03
C ALA A 56 -19.05 1.39 -7.39
N LEU A 57 -17.81 1.87 -7.49
CA LEU A 57 -17.36 3.17 -6.96
C LEU A 57 -17.99 4.37 -7.68
N LYS A 58 -18.53 4.21 -8.90
CA LYS A 58 -19.30 5.30 -9.55
C LYS A 58 -20.56 5.66 -8.75
N TRP A 59 -21.16 4.67 -8.10
CA TRP A 59 -22.41 4.82 -7.34
C TRP A 59 -22.18 5.04 -5.86
N ASP A 60 -21.09 4.51 -5.30
CA ASP A 60 -20.66 4.73 -3.92
C ASP A 60 -19.14 4.97 -3.86
N LYS A 61 -18.75 6.23 -4.00
CA LYS A 61 -17.35 6.65 -4.16
C LYS A 61 -16.50 6.44 -2.90
N ASP A 62 -17.13 6.51 -1.73
CA ASP A 62 -16.44 6.52 -0.44
C ASP A 62 -16.48 5.15 0.25
N ASN A 63 -16.87 4.11 -0.50
CA ASN A 63 -16.92 2.75 0.02
C ASN A 63 -15.52 2.19 0.30
N ILE A 64 -15.11 2.27 1.57
CA ILE A 64 -13.78 1.85 2.02
C ILE A 64 -13.48 0.39 1.65
N GLN A 65 -14.48 -0.50 1.73
CA GLN A 65 -14.27 -1.91 1.41
C GLN A 65 -13.91 -2.11 -0.05
N ILE A 66 -14.65 -1.46 -0.95
CA ILE A 66 -14.42 -1.55 -2.40
C ILE A 66 -13.10 -0.87 -2.77
N LEU A 67 -12.78 0.29 -2.17
CA LEU A 67 -11.50 0.96 -2.37
C LEU A 67 -10.32 0.08 -1.92
N ARG A 68 -10.45 -0.62 -0.79
CA ARG A 68 -9.43 -1.58 -0.33
C ARG A 68 -9.27 -2.73 -1.33
N ASP A 69 -10.36 -3.36 -1.73
CA ASP A 69 -10.34 -4.47 -2.69
C ASP A 69 -9.76 -4.03 -4.06
N LEU A 70 -10.08 -2.82 -4.51
CA LEU A 70 -9.51 -2.23 -5.72
C LEU A 70 -8.01 -1.98 -5.58
N SER A 71 -7.56 -1.36 -4.47
CA SER A 71 -6.14 -1.08 -4.24
C SER A 71 -5.29 -2.35 -4.23
N LEU A 72 -5.81 -3.45 -3.68
CA LEU A 72 -5.13 -4.76 -3.67
C LEU A 72 -4.98 -5.34 -5.07
N LEU A 73 -5.99 -5.20 -5.93
CA LEU A 73 -5.89 -5.65 -7.31
C LEU A 73 -4.97 -4.76 -8.14
N GLN A 74 -5.01 -3.44 -7.93
CA GLN A 74 -4.16 -2.50 -8.66
C GLN A 74 -2.67 -2.77 -8.40
N ILE A 75 -2.28 -2.97 -7.14
CA ILE A 75 -0.89 -3.32 -6.83
C ILE A 75 -0.51 -4.68 -7.42
N GLN A 76 -1.40 -5.67 -7.37
CA GLN A 76 -1.17 -6.99 -7.96
C GLN A 76 -0.96 -6.92 -9.49
N MET A 77 -1.69 -6.04 -10.16
CA MET A 77 -1.59 -5.81 -11.61
C MET A 77 -0.53 -4.76 -11.98
N ARG A 78 0.22 -4.23 -11.01
CA ARG A 78 1.21 -3.15 -11.18
C ARG A 78 0.64 -1.86 -11.80
N ASP A 79 -0.66 -1.60 -11.62
CA ASP A 79 -1.28 -0.29 -11.88
C ASP A 79 -0.91 0.67 -10.75
N LEU A 80 0.33 1.19 -10.79
CA LEU A 80 0.90 2.00 -9.71
C LEU A 80 0.25 3.39 -9.60
N GLU A 81 -0.10 4.01 -10.73
CA GLU A 81 -0.80 5.29 -10.76
C GLU A 81 -2.21 5.17 -10.17
N GLY A 82 -2.97 4.16 -10.61
CA GLY A 82 -4.28 3.88 -10.05
C GLY A 82 -4.20 3.50 -8.57
N TYR A 83 -3.16 2.75 -8.16
CA TYR A 83 -2.93 2.41 -6.76
C TYR A 83 -2.69 3.66 -5.90
N ARG A 84 -1.88 4.63 -6.38
CA ARG A 84 -1.66 5.91 -5.71
C ARG A 84 -2.97 6.66 -5.49
N ASP A 85 -3.78 6.78 -6.53
CA ASP A 85 -5.03 7.54 -6.45
C ASP A 85 -6.03 6.90 -5.48
N THR A 86 -6.17 5.56 -5.52
CA THR A 86 -7.03 4.82 -4.58
C THR A 86 -6.51 4.91 -3.14
N ARG A 87 -5.19 4.84 -2.93
CA ARG A 87 -4.59 4.99 -1.59
C ARG A 87 -4.73 6.40 -1.04
N TYR A 88 -4.65 7.42 -1.89
CA TYR A 88 -4.93 8.79 -1.52
C TYR A 88 -6.38 8.98 -1.04
N GLN A 89 -7.35 8.41 -1.76
CA GLN A 89 -8.75 8.43 -1.33
C GLN A 89 -8.95 7.73 0.02
N LEU A 90 -8.36 6.54 0.20
CA LEU A 90 -8.40 5.83 1.49
C LEU A 90 -7.78 6.64 2.63
N PHE A 91 -6.69 7.36 2.34
CA PHE A 91 -6.03 8.25 3.30
C PHE A 91 -6.95 9.39 3.75
N ILE A 92 -7.61 10.08 2.81
CA ILE A 92 -8.57 11.15 3.13
C ILE A 92 -9.73 10.61 3.98
N LEU A 93 -10.26 9.44 3.66
CA LEU A 93 -11.41 8.86 4.36
C LEU A 93 -11.05 8.36 5.77
N ARG A 94 -9.84 7.84 5.98
CA ARG A 94 -9.38 7.26 7.25
C ARG A 94 -7.93 7.68 7.57
N PRO A 95 -7.68 8.95 7.90
CA PRO A 95 -6.33 9.44 8.20
C PRO A 95 -5.82 8.97 9.58
N THR A 96 -6.70 8.46 10.43
CA THR A 96 -6.33 7.94 11.76
C THR A 96 -5.74 6.54 11.72
N GLN A 97 -5.91 5.81 10.61
CA GLN A 97 -5.43 4.44 10.49
C GLN A 97 -3.99 4.40 9.96
N ARG A 98 -3.11 3.69 10.67
CA ARG A 98 -1.72 3.47 10.26
C ARG A 98 -1.61 2.87 8.85
N ALA A 99 -2.48 1.91 8.52
CA ALA A 99 -2.51 1.26 7.21
C ALA A 99 -2.75 2.23 6.05
N SER A 100 -3.48 3.33 6.28
CA SER A 100 -3.71 4.36 5.27
C SER A 100 -2.44 5.15 4.97
N TRP A 101 -1.71 5.57 6.01
CA TRP A 101 -0.43 6.26 5.87
C TRP A 101 0.62 5.41 5.16
N ILE A 102 0.80 4.17 5.62
CA ILE A 102 1.79 3.25 5.05
C ILE A 102 1.42 2.94 3.59
N GLY A 103 0.15 2.63 3.32
CA GLY A 103 -0.32 2.37 1.96
C GLY A 103 -0.11 3.55 1.01
N PHE A 104 -0.25 4.77 1.51
CA PHE A 104 -0.03 6.01 0.74
C PHE A 104 1.46 6.27 0.50
N ALA A 105 2.31 6.14 1.53
CA ALA A 105 3.77 6.24 1.37
C ALA A 105 4.32 5.20 0.40
N MET A 106 3.86 3.94 0.51
CA MET A 106 4.24 2.86 -0.40
C MET A 106 3.86 3.17 -1.86
N ALA A 107 2.74 3.85 -2.10
CA ALA A 107 2.34 4.17 -3.47
C ALA A 107 3.34 5.11 -4.17
N TYR A 108 3.81 6.15 -3.48
CA TYR A 108 4.85 7.05 -4.01
C TYR A 108 6.21 6.37 -4.08
N HIS A 109 6.55 5.57 -3.06
CA HIS A 109 7.80 4.82 -3.06
C HIS A 109 7.91 3.90 -4.29
N LEU A 110 6.84 3.17 -4.63
CA LEU A 110 6.82 2.30 -5.81
C LEU A 110 6.89 3.08 -7.13
N LEU A 111 6.40 4.32 -7.16
CA LEU A 111 6.54 5.23 -8.29
C LEU A 111 7.91 5.91 -8.36
N LYS A 112 8.82 5.60 -7.42
CA LYS A 112 10.15 6.23 -7.24
C LYS A 112 10.11 7.73 -6.95
N ASP A 113 8.96 8.23 -6.51
CA ASP A 113 8.84 9.56 -5.95
C ASP A 113 9.23 9.50 -4.47
N PHE A 114 10.54 9.44 -4.26
CA PHE A 114 11.12 9.28 -2.93
C PHE A 114 10.90 10.52 -2.05
N GLU A 115 10.88 11.72 -2.64
CA GLU A 115 10.65 12.96 -1.92
C GLU A 115 9.28 12.96 -1.23
N MET A 116 8.22 12.64 -1.99
CA MET A 116 6.87 12.56 -1.43
C MET A 116 6.74 11.40 -0.45
N ALA A 117 7.31 10.23 -0.75
CA ALA A 117 7.29 9.09 0.16
C ALA A 117 7.91 9.42 1.53
N LEU A 118 9.08 10.06 1.53
CA LEU A 118 9.76 10.48 2.76
C LEU A 118 8.99 11.55 3.53
N LYS A 119 8.39 12.51 2.83
CA LYS A 119 7.54 13.54 3.44
C LYS A 119 6.35 12.92 4.16
N ILE A 120 5.68 11.95 3.54
CA ILE A 120 4.54 11.24 4.14
C ILE A 120 4.98 10.43 5.36
N LEU A 121 6.10 9.70 5.27
CA LEU A 121 6.63 8.91 6.39
C LEU A 121 7.04 9.79 7.56
N GLU A 122 7.62 10.96 7.29
CA GLU A 122 8.01 11.92 8.32
C GLU A 122 6.79 12.49 9.05
N GLU A 123 5.76 12.93 8.32
CA GLU A 123 4.51 13.39 8.92
C GLU A 123 3.82 12.28 9.72
N PHE A 124 3.76 11.06 9.17
CA PHE A 124 3.20 9.91 9.89
C PHE A 124 3.95 9.64 11.20
N ARG A 125 5.28 9.67 11.18
CA ARG A 125 6.10 9.46 12.38
C ARG A 125 5.83 10.53 13.44
N LYS A 126 5.64 11.79 13.06
CA LYS A 126 5.28 12.87 14.02
C LYS A 126 3.94 12.63 14.71
N THR A 127 2.99 11.97 14.03
CA THR A 127 1.69 11.63 14.62
C THR A 127 1.76 10.48 15.64
N GLN A 128 2.82 9.67 15.60
CA GLN A 128 2.99 8.53 16.50
C GLN A 128 3.43 9.01 17.88
N THR A 129 2.68 8.63 18.91
CA THR A 129 3.10 8.81 20.30
C THR A 129 4.06 7.69 20.66
N LYS A 130 5.25 8.05 21.17
CA LYS A 130 6.24 7.07 21.64
C LYS A 130 5.62 6.23 22.76
N ARG A 131 5.35 4.96 22.49
CA ARG A 131 4.95 3.97 23.50
C ARG A 131 6.07 2.95 23.63
N GLY A 132 6.91 3.08 24.65
CA GLY A 132 7.88 2.06 25.07
C GLY A 132 8.57 1.26 23.94
N TYR A 133 8.68 -0.05 24.14
CA TYR A 133 9.12 -0.99 23.11
C TYR A 133 8.00 -1.22 22.10
N ASP A 134 8.06 -0.53 20.96
CA ASP A 134 7.14 -0.71 19.84
C ASP A 134 7.91 -1.26 18.63
N TYR A 135 7.73 -2.56 18.36
CA TYR A 135 8.33 -3.22 17.21
C TYR A 135 7.85 -2.61 15.89
N GLU A 136 6.59 -2.17 15.80
CA GLU A 136 6.07 -1.54 14.59
C GLU A 136 6.74 -0.18 14.32
N HIS A 137 7.06 0.55 15.39
CA HIS A 137 7.81 1.81 15.29
C HIS A 137 9.26 1.58 14.84
N SER A 138 9.91 0.54 15.37
CA SER A 138 11.24 0.10 14.94
C SER A 138 11.26 -0.21 13.42
N GLU A 139 10.31 -1.00 12.93
CA GLU A 139 10.19 -1.34 11.51
C GLU A 139 9.88 -0.11 10.64
N LEU A 140 9.05 0.82 11.12
CA LEU A 140 8.78 2.08 10.41
C LEU A 140 10.06 2.91 10.21
N LEU A 141 10.92 2.99 11.24
CA LEU A 141 12.20 3.70 11.17
C LEU A 141 13.15 3.05 10.16
N LEU A 142 13.25 1.72 10.18
CA LEU A 142 14.05 0.97 9.20
C LEU A 142 13.51 1.14 7.78
N TYR A 143 12.18 1.12 7.60
CA TYR A 143 11.56 1.39 6.31
C TYR A 143 11.84 2.82 5.81
N GLN A 144 11.71 3.83 6.68
CA GLN A 144 12.07 5.21 6.33
C GLN A 144 13.54 5.32 5.90
N ASN A 145 14.43 4.64 6.62
CA ASN A 145 15.86 4.59 6.27
C ASN A 145 16.11 3.91 4.92
N MET A 146 15.41 2.81 4.65
CA MET A 146 15.47 2.10 3.37
C MET A 146 15.07 3.01 2.20
N VAL A 147 13.98 3.77 2.34
CA VAL A 147 13.55 4.74 1.31
C VAL A 147 14.61 5.83 1.08
N MET A 148 15.25 6.33 2.14
CA MET A 148 16.35 7.32 2.01
C MET A 148 17.55 6.74 1.25
N ARG A 149 17.87 5.47 1.51
CA ARG A 149 18.96 4.75 0.82
C ARG A 149 18.66 4.54 -0.66
N GLU A 150 17.44 4.12 -0.98
CA GLU A 150 17.00 3.95 -2.37
C GLU A 150 16.93 5.28 -3.13
N ALA A 151 16.66 6.39 -2.44
CA ALA A 151 16.72 7.74 -2.99
C ALA A 151 18.16 8.23 -3.28
N GLY A 152 19.18 7.54 -2.77
CA GLY A 152 20.58 7.96 -2.87
C GLY A 152 21.04 8.95 -1.78
N ASN A 153 20.18 9.28 -0.82
CA ASN A 153 20.50 10.22 0.27
C ASN A 153 21.24 9.49 1.40
N LEU A 154 22.46 9.01 1.11
CA LEU A 154 23.22 8.12 2.00
C LEU A 154 23.67 8.80 3.30
N GLU A 155 24.06 10.08 3.24
CA GLU A 155 24.47 10.84 4.43
C GLU A 155 23.29 11.05 5.39
N ASP A 156 22.13 11.42 4.84
CA ASP A 156 20.89 11.58 5.61
C ASP A 156 20.43 10.25 6.20
N ALA A 157 20.54 9.15 5.43
CA ALA A 157 20.22 7.81 5.92
C ALA A 157 21.13 7.42 7.10
N LEU A 158 22.43 7.69 7.04
CA LEU A 158 23.35 7.40 8.15
C LEU A 158 23.03 8.26 9.38
N SER A 159 22.77 9.55 9.18
CA SER A 159 22.35 10.49 10.23
C SER A 159 21.04 10.05 10.90
N HIS A 160 20.04 9.67 10.10
CA HIS A 160 18.77 9.14 10.57
C HIS A 160 18.96 7.89 11.41
N LEU A 161 19.75 6.92 10.92
CA LEU A 161 19.99 5.66 11.61
C LEU A 161 20.67 5.86 12.96
N ASN A 162 21.67 6.74 13.03
CA ASN A 162 22.34 7.11 14.29
C ASN A 162 21.39 7.81 15.27
N LYS A 163 20.53 8.69 14.77
CA LYS A 163 19.58 9.44 15.61
C LYS A 163 18.51 8.56 16.26
N TYR A 164 18.07 7.50 15.56
CA TYR A 164 16.96 6.65 16.00
C TYR A 164 17.39 5.24 16.45
N GLU A 165 18.68 4.96 16.51
CA GLU A 165 19.24 3.64 16.85
C GLU A 165 18.69 3.06 18.16
N GLU A 166 18.53 3.88 19.21
CA GLU A 166 17.99 3.43 20.50
C GLU A 166 16.54 2.95 20.40
N GLN A 167 15.77 3.50 19.46
CA GLN A 167 14.37 3.17 19.23
C GLN A 167 14.17 1.97 18.28
N ILE A 168 15.25 1.48 17.66
CA ILE A 168 15.21 0.34 16.75
C ILE A 168 15.59 -0.92 17.52
N CYS A 169 14.69 -1.91 17.53
CA CYS A 169 14.88 -3.17 18.23
C CYS A 169 15.85 -4.10 17.49
N ASP A 170 15.80 -4.11 16.16
CA ASP A 170 16.66 -4.95 15.33
C ASP A 170 18.08 -4.35 15.20
N LYS A 171 18.92 -4.64 16.19
CA LYS A 171 20.31 -4.15 16.23
C LYS A 171 21.17 -4.74 15.12
N LEU A 172 20.85 -5.95 14.63
CA LEU A 172 21.59 -6.58 13.54
C LEU A 172 21.39 -5.78 12.25
N SER A 173 20.13 -5.52 11.88
CA SER A 173 19.82 -4.71 10.68
C SER A 173 20.43 -3.32 10.75
N VAL A 174 20.49 -2.70 11.94
CA VAL A 174 21.18 -1.41 12.14
C VAL A 174 22.67 -1.54 11.85
N MET A 175 23.37 -2.51 12.43
CA MET A 175 24.81 -2.69 12.22
C MET A 175 25.15 -2.98 10.76
N GLU A 176 24.42 -3.88 10.12
CA GLU A 176 24.62 -4.20 8.70
C GLU A 176 24.37 -2.99 7.80
N THR A 177 23.30 -2.23 8.09
CA THR A 177 22.96 -1.03 7.30
C THR A 177 24.00 0.06 7.48
N LYS A 178 24.49 0.30 8.71
CA LYS A 178 25.59 1.25 8.97
C LYS A 178 26.86 0.83 8.23
N ALA A 179 27.25 -0.44 8.30
CA ALA A 179 28.43 -0.94 7.61
C ALA A 179 28.34 -0.72 6.09
N LYS A 180 27.20 -1.05 5.47
CA LYS A 180 26.94 -0.80 4.05
C LYS A 180 27.00 0.70 3.72
N LEU A 181 26.33 1.54 4.50
CA LEU A 181 26.37 3.00 4.32
C LEU A 181 27.78 3.58 4.41
N HIS A 182 28.60 3.11 5.36
CA HIS A 182 29.99 3.55 5.48
C HIS A 182 30.85 3.12 4.28
N LEU A 183 30.65 1.91 3.77
CA LEU A 183 31.32 1.46 2.54
C LEU A 183 30.91 2.34 1.36
N ASP A 184 29.61 2.51 1.12
CA ASP A 184 29.10 3.31 0.02
C ASP A 184 29.61 4.76 0.11
N LEU A 185 29.54 5.40 1.27
CA LEU A 185 30.04 6.77 1.50
C LEU A 185 31.55 6.90 1.34
N ASN A 186 32.33 5.89 1.72
CA ASN A 186 33.78 5.89 1.50
C ASN A 186 34.12 5.74 0.01
N HIS A 187 33.35 4.94 -0.73
CA HIS A 187 33.49 4.82 -2.19
C HIS A 187 33.14 6.14 -2.92
N PHE A 188 32.22 6.95 -2.38
CA PHE A 188 31.93 8.29 -2.93
C PHE A 188 32.99 9.36 -2.57
N LYS A 189 33.74 9.15 -1.48
CA LYS A 189 34.84 10.05 -1.06
C LYS A 189 36.15 9.79 -1.78
N GLU A 190 36.33 8.63 -2.38
CA GLU A 190 37.38 8.44 -3.38
C GLU A 190 36.95 9.18 -4.65
N PRO A 191 37.55 10.34 -4.98
CA PRO A 191 37.24 10.99 -6.25
C PRO A 191 37.59 9.99 -7.35
N GLN A 192 36.67 9.82 -8.31
CA GLN A 192 36.93 9.06 -9.53
C GLN A 192 38.24 9.57 -10.15
N ARG A 193 39.34 8.88 -9.83
CA ARG A 193 40.65 9.10 -10.44
C ARG A 193 40.61 8.38 -11.78
N ASN A 194 40.24 9.15 -12.79
CA ASN A 194 40.71 9.16 -14.19
C ASN A 194 39.58 9.41 -15.17
#